data_AF-A0A945YZ12-F1
#
_entry.id   AF-A0A945YZ12-F1
#
_cell.length_a   1.000
_cell.length_b   1.000
_cell.length_c   1.000
_cell.angle_alpha   90.00
_cell.angle_beta   90.00
_cell.angle_gamma   90.00
#
_symmetry.space_group_name_H-M   'P 1'
#
loop_
_entity.id
_entity.type
_entity.pdbx_description
1 polymer ?
#
loop_
_entity_poly.entity_id
_entity_poly.type
_entity_poly.pdbx_seq_one_letter_code
_entity_poly.pdbx_strand_id
1 'polypeptide(L)'
;MRKDVHFERGMQCVDCHTSIDVHGDGNIYPATLYQVEISCYDCHGTPEKFPWELSVGYGTPVTLDGDRGTYKKNSVEYLLTSRGNVKENWRREGDTSYVYSRFTGKKHEIPLLKKIDETDTYKTKQGKVAMSTIHKHIEKMECYACHATWAPQCFGCHMEYDRRAEGTDWITTSKKVDPVTGRQTVTKKDGNLSLENRSFMRWESPILGMNLREKVSPLAPGCQVFYTFIDEKGEIKALNKTYTTSTGHNSPTLAPLQPHSISLVARTCEDCHTNPKAIGYGTGNSRSAGKILGDSPLFQDLSKGVYGDIPGAKTGKWQVPQITDFPFALDQLVTRSGKQIQNMPLPEDRPLNEKERNIVEREGLCMGCHQYHGTPEWDNIIKKYGRAETPEQHEKIIEEAFKSFIEKIK
;
A
#
# COMPACT_ATOMS: atom_id res chain seq x y z
N MET A 1 3.63 -9.50 13.66
CA MET A 1 3.64 -9.61 12.19
C MET A 1 3.41 -11.06 11.79
N ARG A 2 2.68 -11.30 10.70
CA ARG A 2 2.42 -12.65 10.19
C ARG A 2 3.28 -12.89 8.95
N LYS A 3 3.76 -14.11 8.76
CA LYS A 3 4.46 -14.48 7.52
C LYS A 3 3.45 -14.57 6.37
N ASP A 4 3.95 -14.47 5.14
CA ASP A 4 3.14 -14.66 3.95
C ASP A 4 2.60 -16.11 3.90
N VAL A 5 1.30 -16.27 3.67
CA VAL A 5 0.64 -17.57 3.67
C VAL A 5 1.13 -18.48 2.53
N HIS A 6 1.52 -17.92 1.38
CA HIS A 6 2.07 -18.71 0.28
C HIS A 6 3.43 -19.26 0.67
N PHE A 7 4.27 -18.41 1.27
CA PHE A 7 5.57 -18.82 1.81
C PHE A 7 5.42 -19.88 2.91
N GLU A 8 4.50 -19.70 3.86
CA GLU A 8 4.23 -20.69 4.92
C GLU A 8 3.76 -22.04 4.37
N ARG A 9 3.10 -22.05 3.21
CA ARG A 9 2.70 -23.28 2.54
C ARG A 9 3.84 -23.98 1.82
N GLY A 10 4.97 -23.31 1.61
CA GLY A 10 6.16 -23.83 0.95
C GLY A 10 6.40 -23.29 -0.45
N MET A 11 5.65 -22.26 -0.88
CA MET A 11 5.86 -21.61 -2.17
C MET A 11 7.04 -20.63 -2.11
N GLN A 12 7.71 -20.44 -3.24
CA GLN A 12 8.84 -19.52 -3.41
C GLN A 12 8.57 -18.51 -4.54
N CYS A 13 9.47 -17.56 -4.74
CA CYS A 13 9.32 -16.48 -5.73
C CYS A 13 8.93 -17.00 -7.14
N VAL A 14 9.60 -18.08 -7.59
CA VAL A 14 9.37 -18.75 -8.88
C VAL A 14 7.98 -19.40 -9.03
N ASP A 15 7.31 -19.70 -7.91
CA ASP A 15 5.98 -20.29 -7.96
C ASP A 15 4.94 -19.29 -8.46
N CYS A 16 5.21 -17.99 -8.31
CA CYS A 16 4.37 -16.90 -8.85
C CYS A 16 5.05 -16.21 -10.03
N HIS A 17 6.26 -15.70 -9.85
CA HIS A 17 6.94 -14.86 -10.83
C HIS A 17 7.40 -15.62 -12.07
N THR A 18 7.24 -15.02 -13.25
CA THR A 18 7.80 -15.56 -14.50
C THR A 18 9.28 -15.25 -14.65
N SER A 19 9.93 -15.94 -15.60
CA SER A 19 11.25 -15.52 -16.06
C SER A 19 11.23 -14.09 -16.60
N ILE A 20 10.13 -13.65 -17.22
CA ILE A 20 9.96 -12.31 -17.75
C ILE A 20 9.90 -11.27 -16.62
N ASP A 21 9.20 -11.56 -15.52
CA ASP A 21 9.14 -10.67 -14.35
C ASP A 21 10.53 -10.40 -13.77
N VAL A 22 11.43 -11.39 -13.82
CA VAL A 22 12.75 -11.34 -13.16
C VAL A 22 13.87 -10.90 -14.11
N HIS A 23 13.90 -11.44 -15.34
CA HIS A 23 14.96 -11.19 -16.32
C HIS A 23 14.61 -10.11 -17.33
N GLY A 24 13.35 -9.66 -17.35
CA GLY A 24 12.84 -8.69 -18.31
C GLY A 24 12.34 -9.34 -19.59
N ASP A 25 11.54 -8.57 -20.33
CA ASP A 25 11.05 -8.86 -21.68
C ASP A 25 11.72 -7.99 -22.75
N GLY A 26 12.75 -7.22 -22.37
CA GLY A 26 13.43 -6.25 -23.25
C GLY A 26 12.76 -4.88 -23.30
N ASN A 27 11.65 -4.65 -22.59
CA ASN A 27 11.01 -3.35 -22.48
C ASN A 27 11.53 -2.56 -21.26
N ILE A 28 11.54 -1.23 -21.37
CA ILE A 28 11.82 -0.33 -20.25
C ILE A 28 10.50 0.09 -19.63
N TYR A 29 10.37 -0.16 -18.33
CA TYR A 29 9.19 0.19 -17.55
C TYR A 29 9.45 1.40 -16.64
N PRO A 30 8.44 2.25 -16.38
CA PRO A 30 8.60 3.40 -15.49
C PRO A 30 8.74 3.00 -14.01
N ALA A 31 8.27 1.80 -13.63
CA ALA A 31 8.54 1.20 -12.31
C ALA A 31 8.57 -0.33 -12.38
N THR A 32 9.22 -0.97 -11.40
CA THR A 32 9.37 -2.44 -11.35
C THR A 32 8.04 -3.18 -11.24
N LEU A 33 7.03 -2.58 -10.58
CA LEU A 33 5.68 -3.16 -10.48
C LEU A 33 5.02 -3.39 -11.86
N TYR A 34 5.41 -2.62 -12.88
CA TYR A 34 4.89 -2.80 -14.23
C TYR A 34 5.58 -3.91 -15.00
N GLN A 35 6.81 -4.26 -14.64
CA GLN A 35 7.44 -5.42 -15.26
C GLN A 35 6.76 -6.71 -14.80
N VAL A 36 6.25 -6.71 -13.56
CA VAL A 36 5.53 -7.84 -12.98
C VAL A 36 4.16 -8.01 -13.63
N GLU A 37 3.97 -9.14 -14.30
CA GLU A 37 2.69 -9.49 -14.90
C GLU A 37 1.77 -10.27 -13.97
N ILE A 38 2.33 -10.87 -12.92
CA ILE A 38 1.57 -11.74 -12.05
C ILE A 38 0.55 -10.95 -11.22
N SER A 39 -0.68 -11.45 -11.16
CA SER A 39 -1.76 -10.86 -10.37
C SER A 39 -2.46 -11.91 -9.50
N CYS A 40 -3.13 -11.45 -8.45
CA CYS A 40 -3.96 -12.31 -7.59
C CYS A 40 -5.05 -13.02 -8.41
N TYR A 41 -5.59 -12.32 -9.40
CA TYR A 41 -6.66 -12.79 -10.28
C TYR A 41 -6.25 -13.97 -11.15
N ASP A 42 -4.95 -14.12 -11.43
CA ASP A 42 -4.43 -15.17 -12.31
C ASP A 42 -4.53 -16.57 -11.69
N CYS A 43 -4.62 -16.65 -10.37
CA CYS A 43 -4.87 -17.88 -9.63
C CYS A 43 -6.27 -17.89 -9.00
N HIS A 44 -6.70 -16.78 -8.38
CA HIS A 44 -7.90 -16.78 -7.53
C HIS A 44 -9.19 -16.39 -8.26
N GLY A 45 -9.10 -15.70 -9.40
CA GLY A 45 -10.25 -15.15 -10.11
C GLY A 45 -10.90 -13.98 -9.35
N THR A 46 -12.18 -13.75 -9.62
CA THR A 46 -13.07 -12.86 -8.86
C THR A 46 -14.25 -13.66 -8.30
N PRO A 47 -15.10 -13.09 -7.44
CA PRO A 47 -16.36 -13.73 -7.04
C PRO A 47 -17.28 -14.10 -8.20
N GLU A 48 -17.18 -13.41 -9.34
CA GLU A 48 -18.05 -13.65 -10.51
C GLU A 48 -17.39 -14.54 -11.58
N LYS A 49 -16.06 -14.57 -11.66
CA LYS A 49 -15.32 -15.21 -12.75
C LYS A 49 -14.13 -16.03 -12.26
N PHE A 50 -13.99 -17.25 -12.79
CA PHE A 50 -12.76 -18.02 -12.62
C PHE A 50 -11.57 -17.35 -13.33
N PRO A 51 -10.31 -17.67 -12.96
CA PRO A 51 -9.12 -17.06 -13.56
C PRO A 51 -9.08 -17.12 -15.10
N TRP A 52 -9.54 -18.23 -15.68
CA TRP A 52 -9.56 -18.46 -17.12
C TRP A 52 -10.75 -17.80 -17.84
N GLU A 53 -11.76 -17.31 -17.11
CA GLU A 53 -12.93 -16.58 -17.64
C GLU A 53 -12.71 -15.05 -17.61
N LEU A 54 -11.63 -14.61 -16.96
CA LEU A 54 -11.18 -13.22 -17.00
C LEU A 54 -10.52 -12.95 -18.34
N SER A 55 -10.52 -11.70 -18.77
CA SER A 55 -9.81 -11.29 -19.97
C SER A 55 -8.29 -11.29 -19.78
N VAL A 56 -7.57 -11.38 -20.91
CA VAL A 56 -6.14 -11.04 -20.93
C VAL A 56 -6.02 -9.56 -20.57
N GLY A 57 -5.15 -9.25 -19.63
CA GLY A 57 -4.90 -7.92 -19.12
C GLY A 57 -5.78 -7.52 -17.94
N TYR A 58 -6.73 -8.38 -17.51
CA TYR A 58 -7.56 -8.11 -16.34
C TYR A 58 -6.70 -7.82 -15.10
N GLY A 59 -6.97 -6.69 -14.44
CA GLY A 59 -6.16 -6.22 -13.31
C GLY A 59 -4.88 -5.51 -13.71
N THR A 60 -4.72 -5.15 -14.99
CA THR A 60 -3.64 -4.31 -15.53
C THR A 60 -4.25 -3.11 -16.30
N PRO A 61 -3.46 -2.08 -16.66
CA PRO A 61 -3.98 -0.92 -17.39
C PRO A 61 -4.49 -1.23 -18.81
N VAL A 62 -4.08 -2.34 -19.42
CA VAL A 62 -4.48 -2.72 -20.79
C VAL A 62 -5.20 -4.05 -20.73
N THR A 63 -6.47 -4.08 -21.13
CA THR A 63 -7.30 -5.29 -21.14
C THR A 63 -7.79 -5.57 -22.56
N LEU A 64 -7.68 -6.82 -23.00
CA LEU A 64 -8.14 -7.29 -24.31
C LEU A 64 -9.55 -7.88 -24.23
N ASP A 65 -10.23 -7.96 -25.37
CA ASP A 65 -11.52 -8.61 -25.48
C ASP A 65 -11.39 -10.14 -25.48
N GLY A 66 -12.40 -10.81 -24.91
CA GLY A 66 -12.49 -12.27 -24.85
C GLY A 66 -11.87 -12.88 -23.59
N ASP A 67 -12.16 -14.17 -23.39
CA ASP A 67 -11.66 -14.93 -22.24
C ASP A 67 -10.19 -15.26 -22.41
N ARG A 68 -9.41 -15.10 -21.32
CA ARG A 68 -8.00 -15.48 -21.24
C ARG A 68 -7.80 -16.96 -21.56
N GLY A 69 -8.72 -17.81 -21.09
CA GLY A 69 -8.68 -19.24 -21.32
C GLY A 69 -7.55 -19.96 -20.58
N THR A 70 -7.17 -21.11 -21.12
CA THR A 70 -6.11 -21.99 -20.60
C THR A 70 -5.25 -22.49 -21.75
N TYR A 71 -4.05 -22.96 -21.44
CA TYR A 71 -3.18 -23.61 -22.41
C TYR A 71 -3.14 -25.12 -22.17
N LYS A 72 -3.38 -25.94 -23.20
CA LYS A 72 -3.39 -27.40 -23.09
C LYS A 72 -2.19 -28.03 -23.77
N LYS A 73 -1.43 -28.86 -23.05
CA LYS A 73 -0.31 -29.63 -23.58
C LYS A 73 -0.24 -30.99 -22.90
N ASN A 74 -0.15 -32.07 -23.67
CA ASN A 74 -0.07 -33.46 -23.18
C ASN A 74 -1.18 -33.81 -22.17
N SER A 75 -2.43 -33.44 -22.48
CA SER A 75 -3.61 -33.63 -21.61
C SER A 75 -3.60 -32.89 -20.28
N VAL A 76 -2.61 -32.02 -20.04
CA VAL A 76 -2.57 -31.12 -18.89
C VAL A 76 -3.03 -29.73 -19.33
N GLU A 77 -3.91 -29.13 -18.55
CA GLU A 77 -4.38 -27.75 -18.74
C GLU A 77 -3.68 -26.81 -17.76
N TYR A 78 -3.09 -25.74 -18.29
CA TYR A 78 -2.29 -24.76 -17.57
C TYR A 78 -3.01 -23.41 -17.52
N LEU A 79 -2.87 -22.74 -16.38
CA LEU A 79 -3.36 -21.36 -16.23
C LEU A 79 -2.42 -20.38 -16.95
N LEU A 80 -3.00 -19.26 -17.35
CA LEU A 80 -2.30 -18.16 -17.99
C LEU A 80 -2.23 -16.95 -17.04
N THR A 81 -1.12 -16.24 -17.07
CA THR A 81 -0.95 -14.97 -16.34
C THR A 81 -1.85 -13.87 -16.92
N SER A 82 -1.91 -12.73 -16.25
CA SER A 82 -2.66 -11.58 -16.75
C SER A 82 -2.23 -11.18 -18.17
N ARG A 83 -0.98 -11.42 -18.57
CA ARG A 83 -0.48 -11.14 -19.94
C ARG A 83 -0.63 -12.30 -20.92
N GLY A 84 -1.28 -13.39 -20.53
CA GLY A 84 -1.49 -14.55 -21.38
C GLY A 84 -0.31 -15.52 -21.45
N ASN A 85 0.73 -15.34 -20.62
CA ASN A 85 1.86 -16.26 -20.58
C ASN A 85 1.52 -17.52 -19.78
N VAL A 86 2.04 -18.66 -20.22
CA VAL A 86 1.76 -19.96 -19.59
C VAL A 86 2.51 -20.11 -18.28
N LYS A 87 1.82 -20.55 -17.22
CA LYS A 87 2.45 -21.03 -15.99
C LYS A 87 2.40 -22.54 -15.87
N GLU A 88 3.52 -23.20 -16.14
CA GLU A 88 3.55 -24.67 -16.19
C GLU A 88 3.39 -25.34 -14.80
N ASN A 89 3.58 -24.60 -13.71
CA ASN A 89 3.27 -25.08 -12.37
C ASN A 89 1.83 -24.79 -11.92
N TRP A 90 1.06 -24.04 -12.69
CA TRP A 90 -0.34 -23.72 -12.38
C TRP A 90 -1.24 -24.54 -13.28
N ARG A 91 -1.95 -25.51 -12.69
CA ARG A 91 -2.72 -26.48 -13.46
C ARG A 91 -4.18 -26.42 -13.10
N ARG A 92 -5.03 -26.50 -14.12
CA ARG A 92 -6.47 -26.69 -13.97
C ARG A 92 -6.77 -28.18 -14.03
N GLU A 93 -7.62 -28.64 -13.12
CA GLU A 93 -8.11 -30.02 -13.05
C GLU A 93 -9.62 -29.95 -12.83
N GLY A 94 -10.41 -29.99 -13.91
CA GLY A 94 -11.86 -29.77 -13.85
C GLY A 94 -12.21 -28.36 -13.39
N ASP A 95 -13.02 -28.26 -12.34
CA ASP A 95 -13.49 -26.98 -11.75
C ASP A 95 -12.63 -26.52 -10.56
N THR A 96 -11.42 -27.06 -10.43
CA THR A 96 -10.43 -26.62 -9.46
C THR A 96 -9.07 -26.38 -10.13
N SER A 97 -8.16 -25.76 -9.39
CA SER A 97 -6.82 -25.48 -9.87
C SER A 97 -5.80 -25.59 -8.75
N TYR A 98 -4.56 -25.86 -9.14
CA TYR A 98 -3.46 -26.18 -8.24
C TYR A 98 -2.18 -25.47 -8.64
N VAL A 99 -1.43 -25.02 -7.64
CA VAL A 99 -0.02 -24.65 -7.79
C VAL A 99 0.83 -25.84 -7.34
N TYR A 100 1.75 -26.28 -8.21
CA TYR A 100 2.76 -27.27 -7.88
C TYR A 100 4.07 -26.53 -7.56
N SER A 101 4.48 -26.51 -6.29
CA SER A 101 5.70 -25.80 -5.90
C SER A 101 6.91 -26.34 -6.65
N ARG A 102 7.65 -25.46 -7.32
CA ARG A 102 8.86 -25.79 -8.10
C ARG A 102 10.01 -26.26 -7.22
N PHE A 103 10.06 -25.79 -5.97
CA PHE A 103 11.10 -26.15 -5.02
C PHE A 103 10.77 -27.41 -4.22
N THR A 104 9.52 -27.54 -3.75
CA THR A 104 9.13 -28.64 -2.85
C THR A 104 8.39 -29.78 -3.55
N GLY A 105 7.91 -29.57 -4.77
CA GLY A 105 7.03 -30.50 -5.50
C GLY A 105 5.60 -30.59 -4.93
N LYS A 106 5.31 -29.87 -3.84
CA LYS A 106 4.02 -29.96 -3.14
C LYS A 106 2.89 -29.40 -3.99
N LYS A 107 1.76 -30.13 -4.02
CA LYS A 107 0.51 -29.71 -4.65
C LYS A 107 -0.29 -28.83 -3.69
N HIS A 108 -0.68 -27.65 -4.13
CA HIS A 108 -1.46 -26.68 -3.38
C HIS A 108 -2.75 -26.38 -4.11
N GLU A 109 -3.90 -26.66 -3.48
CA GLU A 109 -5.19 -26.22 -4.02
C GLU A 109 -5.31 -24.70 -3.97
N ILE A 110 -5.77 -24.10 -5.06
CA ILE A 110 -5.99 -22.67 -5.17
C ILE A 110 -7.42 -22.36 -4.71
N PRO A 111 -7.61 -21.52 -3.67
CA PRO A 111 -8.93 -21.02 -3.30
C PRO A 111 -9.51 -20.15 -4.42
N LEU A 112 -10.48 -20.67 -5.16
CA LEU A 112 -11.17 -19.95 -6.24
C LEU A 112 -12.30 -19.10 -5.65
N LEU A 113 -12.28 -17.78 -5.88
CA LEU A 113 -13.23 -16.85 -5.28
C LEU A 113 -14.67 -17.11 -5.72
N LYS A 114 -14.90 -17.34 -7.03
CA LYS A 114 -16.22 -17.70 -7.58
C LYS A 114 -16.82 -18.93 -6.91
N LYS A 115 -16.02 -19.98 -6.71
CA LYS A 115 -16.47 -21.20 -6.02
C LYS A 115 -16.84 -20.93 -4.56
N ILE A 116 -16.07 -20.09 -3.87
CA ILE A 116 -16.38 -19.68 -2.48
C ILE A 116 -17.69 -18.90 -2.44
N ASP A 117 -17.94 -18.05 -3.43
CA ASP A 117 -19.17 -17.26 -3.55
C ASP A 117 -20.40 -18.12 -3.83
N GLU A 118 -20.34 -18.94 -4.87
CA GLU A 118 -21.44 -19.84 -5.30
C GLU A 118 -21.86 -20.83 -4.20
N THR A 119 -20.90 -21.25 -3.36
CA THR A 119 -21.14 -22.21 -2.27
C THR A 119 -21.34 -21.56 -0.90
N ASP A 120 -21.24 -20.23 -0.81
CA ASP A 120 -21.28 -19.45 0.44
C ASP A 120 -20.34 -19.99 1.53
N THR A 121 -19.12 -20.42 1.17
CA THR A 121 -18.16 -21.06 2.09
C THR A 121 -17.13 -20.09 2.69
N TYR A 122 -17.47 -18.80 2.75
CA TYR A 122 -16.63 -17.76 3.36
C TYR A 122 -16.24 -18.11 4.79
N LYS A 123 -14.97 -17.86 5.14
CA LYS A 123 -14.47 -18.13 6.50
C LYS A 123 -14.98 -17.15 7.54
N THR A 124 -15.39 -15.95 7.12
CA THR A 124 -15.90 -14.90 8.01
C THR A 124 -17.00 -14.10 7.30
N LYS A 125 -17.93 -13.54 8.08
CA LYS A 125 -18.97 -12.63 7.55
C LYS A 125 -18.35 -11.37 6.96
N GLN A 126 -17.32 -10.84 7.60
CA GLN A 126 -16.56 -9.68 7.13
C GLN A 126 -15.92 -9.96 5.76
N GLY A 127 -15.36 -11.17 5.57
CA GLY A 127 -14.81 -11.58 4.28
C GLY A 127 -15.86 -11.61 3.18
N LYS A 128 -17.04 -12.17 3.45
CA LYS A 128 -18.18 -12.15 2.50
C LYS A 128 -18.59 -10.72 2.16
N VAL A 129 -18.77 -9.87 3.17
CA VAL A 129 -19.19 -8.48 2.96
C VAL A 129 -18.15 -7.69 2.17
N ALA A 130 -16.89 -7.84 2.53
CA ALA A 130 -15.80 -7.13 1.87
C ALA A 130 -15.61 -7.58 0.43
N MET A 131 -15.69 -8.88 0.13
CA MET A 131 -15.38 -9.42 -1.20
C MET A 131 -16.58 -9.44 -2.15
N SER A 132 -17.79 -9.78 -1.67
CA SER A 132 -18.93 -10.04 -2.58
C SER A 132 -20.11 -9.13 -2.36
N THR A 133 -20.37 -8.68 -1.14
CA THR A 133 -21.52 -7.81 -0.89
C THR A 133 -21.23 -6.36 -1.29
N ILE A 134 -20.03 -5.86 -0.97
CA ILE A 134 -19.56 -4.53 -1.37
C ILE A 134 -18.59 -4.67 -2.55
N HIS A 135 -19.13 -4.78 -3.76
CA HIS A 135 -18.37 -4.96 -5.01
C HIS A 135 -17.24 -3.94 -5.21
N LYS A 136 -17.40 -2.71 -4.70
CA LYS A 136 -16.39 -1.64 -4.83
C LYS A 136 -15.03 -2.03 -4.30
N HIS A 137 -14.93 -2.88 -3.27
CA HIS A 137 -13.61 -3.31 -2.79
C HIS A 137 -12.86 -4.15 -3.82
N ILE A 138 -13.52 -5.11 -4.49
CA ILE A 138 -12.87 -5.94 -5.51
C ILE A 138 -12.58 -5.14 -6.79
N GLU A 139 -13.45 -4.20 -7.15
CA GLU A 139 -13.29 -3.36 -8.33
C GLU A 139 -12.16 -2.33 -8.17
N LYS A 140 -12.08 -1.69 -6.99
CA LYS A 140 -11.24 -0.51 -6.77
C LYS A 140 -10.07 -0.72 -5.82
N MET A 141 -9.94 -1.87 -5.16
CA MET A 141 -8.79 -2.17 -4.31
C MET A 141 -7.96 -3.31 -4.89
N GLU A 142 -6.66 -3.22 -4.67
CA GLU A 142 -5.79 -4.36 -4.79
C GLU A 142 -6.10 -5.37 -3.68
N CYS A 143 -6.09 -6.67 -3.96
CA CYS A 143 -6.34 -7.69 -2.94
C CYS A 143 -5.35 -7.56 -1.76
N TYR A 144 -4.11 -7.17 -2.05
CA TYR A 144 -3.08 -6.95 -1.05
C TYR A 144 -3.26 -5.65 -0.25
N ALA A 145 -4.16 -4.74 -0.62
CA ALA A 145 -4.55 -3.64 0.27
C ALA A 145 -5.26 -4.15 1.53
N CYS A 146 -5.96 -5.28 1.43
CA CYS A 146 -6.64 -5.96 2.53
C CYS A 146 -5.77 -7.08 3.12
N HIS A 147 -5.15 -7.91 2.28
CA HIS A 147 -4.45 -9.10 2.73
C HIS A 147 -2.99 -8.86 3.17
N ALA A 148 -2.34 -7.77 2.76
CA ALA A 148 -1.01 -7.40 3.28
C ALA A 148 -1.17 -6.62 4.60
N THR A 149 -1.08 -7.35 5.71
CA THR A 149 -1.36 -6.80 7.05
C THR A 149 -0.24 -5.92 7.62
N TRP A 150 0.93 -5.89 6.98
CA TRP A 150 2.02 -5.01 7.36
C TRP A 150 2.96 -4.78 6.17
N ALA A 151 3.68 -3.66 6.19
CA ALA A 151 4.79 -3.42 5.26
C ALA A 151 6.00 -2.87 6.02
N PRO A 152 7.24 -3.20 5.61
CA PRO A 152 8.42 -2.52 6.11
C PRO A 152 8.39 -1.06 5.63
N GLN A 153 8.50 -0.12 6.56
CA GLN A 153 8.39 1.31 6.29
C GLN A 153 9.59 2.05 6.90
N CYS A 154 10.50 2.52 6.05
CA CYS A 154 11.72 3.24 6.41
C CYS A 154 11.49 4.76 6.32
N PHE A 155 11.22 5.42 7.43
CA PHE A 155 10.89 6.84 7.43
C PHE A 155 12.13 7.72 7.63
N GLY A 156 12.18 8.82 6.89
CA GLY A 156 13.15 9.90 7.04
C GLY A 156 14.60 9.49 6.84
N CYS A 157 14.99 9.25 5.58
CA CYS A 157 16.39 9.08 5.20
C CYS A 157 17.14 10.41 5.35
N HIS A 158 18.12 10.46 6.23
CA HIS A 158 18.98 11.62 6.45
C HIS A 158 20.36 11.35 5.85
N MET A 159 20.77 12.28 5.00
CA MET A 159 22.03 12.26 4.28
C MET A 159 22.88 13.45 4.75
N GLU A 160 24.08 13.21 5.24
CA GLU A 160 25.05 14.26 5.53
C GLU A 160 26.16 14.21 4.48
N TYR A 161 26.36 15.33 3.79
CA TYR A 161 27.49 15.51 2.88
C TYR A 161 28.50 16.45 3.51
N ASP A 162 29.69 15.93 3.80
CA ASP A 162 30.80 16.66 4.43
C ASP A 162 31.96 16.79 3.44
N ARG A 163 32.29 18.03 3.08
CA ARG A 163 33.40 18.34 2.16
C ARG A 163 34.79 18.11 2.73
N ARG A 164 34.91 17.91 4.04
CA ARG A 164 36.18 17.58 4.71
C ARG A 164 36.49 16.09 4.69
N ALA A 165 35.48 15.25 4.44
CA ALA A 165 35.63 13.82 4.37
C ALA A 165 36.00 13.38 2.95
N GLU A 166 37.00 12.49 2.82
CA GLU A 166 37.34 11.90 1.53
C GLU A 166 36.31 10.83 1.14
N GLY A 167 35.74 10.95 -0.06
CA GLY A 167 34.64 10.12 -0.55
C GLY A 167 34.87 9.61 -1.95
N THR A 168 34.02 8.67 -2.39
CA THR A 168 33.97 8.29 -3.80
C THR A 168 33.20 9.33 -4.59
N ASP A 169 33.84 9.93 -5.58
CA ASP A 169 33.18 10.75 -6.60
C ASP A 169 32.50 9.82 -7.61
N TRP A 170 31.25 9.44 -7.33
CA TRP A 170 30.48 8.54 -8.18
C TRP A 170 30.18 9.12 -9.58
N ILE A 171 30.17 10.44 -9.74
CA ILE A 171 29.94 11.12 -11.03
C ILE A 171 31.18 11.00 -11.92
N THR A 172 32.38 11.21 -11.36
CA THR A 172 33.62 11.03 -12.12
C THR A 172 33.93 9.55 -12.33
N THR A 173 33.65 8.70 -11.33
CA THR A 173 33.84 7.24 -11.42
C THR A 173 33.00 6.64 -12.54
N SER A 174 31.73 7.06 -12.69
CA SER A 174 30.84 6.56 -13.74
C SER A 174 31.28 6.96 -15.16
N LYS A 175 32.13 7.99 -15.30
CA LYS A 175 32.70 8.43 -16.58
C LYS A 175 34.02 7.73 -16.92
N LYS A 176 34.68 7.08 -15.95
CA LYS A 176 35.94 6.36 -16.13
C LYS A 176 35.70 4.87 -16.29
N VAL A 177 35.00 4.52 -17.37
CA VAL A 177 34.65 3.15 -17.72
C VAL A 177 35.64 2.65 -18.76
N ASP A 178 36.25 1.49 -18.50
CA ASP A 178 36.98 0.75 -19.51
C ASP A 178 35.98 0.27 -20.60
N PRO A 179 36.15 0.68 -21.87
CA PRO A 179 35.15 0.45 -22.91
C PRO A 179 35.05 -1.03 -23.34
N VAL A 180 36.02 -1.87 -22.98
CA VAL A 180 36.05 -3.30 -23.35
C VAL A 180 35.44 -4.16 -22.26
N THR A 181 35.74 -3.86 -21.00
CA THR A 181 35.35 -4.68 -19.84
C THR A 181 34.17 -4.09 -19.07
N GLY A 182 33.81 -2.83 -19.30
CA GLY A 182 32.81 -2.11 -18.53
C GLY A 182 33.26 -1.75 -17.10
N ARG A 183 34.52 -2.03 -16.74
CA ARG A 183 35.02 -1.81 -15.39
C ARG A 183 35.20 -0.31 -15.11
N GLN A 184 34.65 0.15 -13.99
CA GLN A 184 34.80 1.54 -13.54
C GLN A 184 36.09 1.70 -12.72
N THR A 185 36.81 2.80 -12.95
CA THR A 185 37.95 3.23 -12.12
C THR A 185 37.49 4.22 -11.07
N VAL A 186 37.48 3.78 -9.80
CA VAL A 186 37.05 4.57 -8.65
C VAL A 186 37.90 5.84 -8.51
N THR A 187 37.24 6.99 -8.45
CA THR A 187 37.88 8.28 -8.16
C THR A 187 37.53 8.71 -6.75
N LYS A 188 38.56 9.01 -5.94
CA LYS A 188 38.43 9.59 -4.60
C LYS A 188 38.72 11.09 -4.63
N LYS A 189 37.93 11.87 -3.89
CA LYS A 189 38.07 13.33 -3.73
C LYS A 189 37.51 13.77 -2.38
N ASP A 190 37.84 14.99 -1.99
CA ASP A 190 37.19 15.71 -0.89
C ASP A 190 35.69 15.87 -1.16
N GLY A 191 34.87 15.56 -0.15
CA GLY A 191 33.43 15.45 -0.27
C GLY A 191 32.96 14.01 -0.23
N ASN A 192 32.36 13.62 0.89
CA ASN A 192 31.73 12.33 1.06
C ASN A 192 30.31 12.47 1.61
N LEU A 193 29.48 11.48 1.29
CA LEU A 193 28.30 11.18 2.10
C LEU A 193 28.80 10.57 3.42
N SER A 194 29.06 11.41 4.42
CA SER A 194 29.65 11.03 5.71
C SER A 194 28.67 10.21 6.56
N LEU A 195 27.37 10.43 6.37
CA LEU A 195 26.31 9.73 7.07
C LEU A 195 25.12 9.48 6.15
N GLU A 196 24.63 8.24 6.16
CA GLU A 196 23.31 7.88 5.66
C GLU A 196 22.59 7.11 6.76
N ASN A 197 21.49 7.67 7.28
CA ASN A 197 20.70 7.03 8.33
C ASN A 197 19.21 7.24 8.07
N ARG A 198 18.37 6.57 8.85
CA ARG A 198 16.91 6.73 8.83
C ARG A 198 16.41 7.14 10.21
N SER A 199 15.34 7.94 10.25
CA SER A 199 14.73 8.36 11.51
C SER A 199 14.18 7.17 12.29
N PHE A 200 13.39 6.32 11.63
CA PHE A 200 12.85 5.10 12.23
C PHE A 200 12.35 4.11 11.17
N MET A 201 12.30 2.83 11.56
CA MET A 201 11.64 1.78 10.77
C MET A 201 10.45 1.22 11.53
N ARG A 202 9.37 0.94 10.81
CA ARG A 202 8.18 0.30 11.36
C ARG A 202 7.73 -0.85 10.46
N TRP A 203 7.14 -1.85 11.10
CA TRP A 203 6.51 -2.99 10.43
C TRP A 203 5.08 -3.08 10.91
N GLU A 204 4.24 -2.27 10.29
CA GLU A 204 2.86 -2.04 10.69
C GLU A 204 1.99 -1.87 9.45
N SER A 205 0.68 -1.68 9.65
CA SER A 205 -0.26 -1.43 8.57
C SER A 205 0.22 -0.26 7.69
N PRO A 206 0.31 -0.46 6.36
CA PRO A 206 0.76 0.57 5.44
C PRO A 206 -0.32 1.64 5.22
N ILE A 207 0.14 2.82 4.80
CA ILE A 207 -0.71 3.87 4.24
C ILE A 207 -1.35 3.33 2.95
N LEU A 208 -2.56 3.75 2.60
CA LEU A 208 -3.19 3.43 1.33
C LEU A 208 -3.22 4.66 0.42
N GLY A 209 -3.08 4.41 -0.89
CA GLY A 209 -3.28 5.41 -1.93
C GLY A 209 -3.62 4.75 -3.25
N MET A 210 -3.90 5.56 -4.25
CA MET A 210 -4.14 5.07 -5.60
C MET A 210 -2.82 4.76 -6.28
N ASN A 211 -2.73 3.57 -6.84
CA ASN A 211 -1.70 3.25 -7.81
C ASN A 211 -2.15 3.64 -9.22
N LEU A 212 -1.19 3.63 -10.13
CA LEU A 212 -1.34 3.75 -11.57
C LEU A 212 -2.39 2.83 -12.26
N ARG A 213 -2.84 1.74 -11.61
CA ARG A 213 -3.89 0.84 -12.12
C ARG A 213 -5.28 1.33 -11.68
N GLU A 214 -5.35 2.53 -11.14
CA GLU A 214 -6.53 3.13 -10.52
C GLU A 214 -7.12 2.23 -9.41
N LYS A 215 -6.24 1.55 -8.66
CA LYS A 215 -6.63 0.75 -7.50
C LYS A 215 -5.96 1.24 -6.23
N VAL A 216 -6.70 1.14 -5.13
CA VAL A 216 -6.19 1.39 -3.78
C VAL A 216 -5.16 0.33 -3.45
N SER A 217 -3.94 0.75 -3.15
CA SER A 217 -2.77 -0.08 -2.89
C SER A 217 -2.06 0.39 -1.61
N PRO A 218 -1.43 -0.52 -0.85
CA PRO A 218 -0.41 -0.16 0.13
C PRO A 218 0.65 0.74 -0.48
N LEU A 219 1.03 1.74 0.30
CA LEU A 219 2.17 2.61 0.07
C LEU A 219 3.20 2.36 1.17
N ALA A 220 4.47 2.46 0.80
CA ALA A 220 5.57 2.52 1.75
C ALA A 220 6.50 3.69 1.40
N PRO A 221 7.26 4.21 2.38
CA PRO A 221 8.36 5.12 2.09
C PRO A 221 9.29 4.51 1.04
N GLY A 222 9.41 5.19 -0.10
CA GLY A 222 10.45 4.90 -1.07
C GLY A 222 11.75 5.50 -0.56
N CYS A 223 11.99 6.76 -0.91
CA CYS A 223 13.05 7.57 -0.33
C CYS A 223 12.46 8.86 0.26
N GLN A 224 12.66 9.06 1.57
CA GLN A 224 12.30 10.30 2.25
C GLN A 224 13.55 11.07 2.62
N VAL A 225 14.20 11.68 1.62
CA VAL A 225 15.54 12.24 1.78
C VAL A 225 15.49 13.64 2.38
N PHE A 226 16.24 13.82 3.46
CA PHE A 226 16.61 15.08 4.07
C PHE A 226 18.13 15.21 4.03
N TYR A 227 18.65 16.38 3.67
CA TYR A 227 20.08 16.56 3.49
C TYR A 227 20.66 17.65 4.39
N THR A 228 21.87 17.38 4.87
CA THR A 228 22.73 18.34 5.57
C THR A 228 24.01 18.49 4.76
N PHE A 229 24.40 19.75 4.51
CA PHE A 229 25.60 20.07 3.75
C PHE A 229 26.58 20.83 4.64
N ILE A 230 27.78 20.27 4.80
CA ILE A 230 28.90 20.83 5.56
C ILE A 230 30.01 21.18 4.58
N ASP A 231 30.43 22.44 4.59
CA ASP A 231 31.47 22.93 3.69
C ASP A 231 32.89 22.54 4.13
N GLU A 232 33.90 22.94 3.35
CA GLU A 232 35.31 22.65 3.60
C GLU A 232 35.82 23.20 4.94
N LYS A 233 35.16 24.23 5.48
CA LYS A 233 35.51 24.85 6.78
C LYS A 233 34.82 24.15 7.95
N GLY A 234 33.90 23.22 7.68
CA GLY A 234 33.09 22.57 8.70
C GLY A 234 31.83 23.35 9.07
N GLU A 235 31.47 24.37 8.28
CA GLU A 235 30.26 25.16 8.53
C GLU A 235 29.05 24.47 7.91
N ILE A 236 27.97 24.31 8.69
CA ILE A 236 26.70 23.78 8.20
C ILE A 236 26.02 24.86 7.34
N LYS A 237 25.95 24.62 6.04
CA LYS A 237 25.31 25.52 5.06
C LYS A 237 23.87 25.15 4.76
N ALA A 238 23.51 23.88 4.93
CA ALA A 238 22.14 23.39 4.90
C ALA A 238 21.96 22.38 6.03
N LEU A 239 20.91 22.53 6.82
CA LEU A 239 20.57 21.63 7.92
C LEU A 239 19.20 21.02 7.64
N ASN A 240 19.13 19.69 7.52
CA ASN A 240 17.89 18.93 7.35
C ASN A 240 16.96 19.51 6.28
N LYS A 241 17.52 19.91 5.15
CA LYS A 241 16.74 20.49 4.06
C LYS A 241 16.07 19.41 3.22
N THR A 242 14.98 19.79 2.57
CA THR A 242 14.26 18.98 1.57
C THR A 242 14.08 19.81 0.31
N TYR A 243 13.75 19.18 -0.82
CA TYR A 243 13.48 19.89 -2.07
C TYR A 243 12.01 19.76 -2.47
N THR A 244 11.58 20.64 -3.38
CA THR A 244 10.31 20.49 -4.10
C THR A 244 10.58 19.74 -5.40
N THR A 245 9.79 18.72 -5.69
CA THR A 245 9.87 17.95 -6.94
C THR A 245 9.35 18.76 -8.12
N SER A 246 9.60 18.28 -9.34
CA SER A 246 9.06 18.89 -10.58
C SER A 246 7.53 18.94 -10.62
N THR A 247 6.85 18.11 -9.82
CA THR A 247 5.38 18.09 -9.67
C THR A 247 4.87 19.07 -8.61
N GLY A 248 5.75 19.86 -7.98
CA GLY A 248 5.36 20.84 -6.96
C GLY A 248 5.13 20.26 -5.55
N HIS A 249 5.45 18.98 -5.32
CA HIS A 249 5.31 18.31 -4.02
C HIS A 249 6.65 18.31 -3.26
N ASN A 250 6.64 18.09 -1.94
CA ASN A 250 7.90 17.89 -1.22
C ASN A 250 8.55 16.56 -1.64
N SER A 251 9.88 16.50 -1.67
CA SER A 251 10.64 15.32 -2.11
C SER A 251 10.44 14.03 -1.29
N PRO A 252 10.04 14.04 0.00
CA PRO A 252 9.71 12.80 0.69
C PRO A 252 8.65 12.02 -0.09
N THR A 253 8.98 10.78 -0.45
CA THR A 253 8.18 10.00 -1.40
C THR A 253 7.58 8.75 -0.74
N LEU A 254 6.29 8.55 -0.94
CA LEU A 254 5.58 7.31 -0.67
C LEU A 254 5.26 6.63 -2.01
N ALA A 255 5.57 5.34 -2.14
CA ALA A 255 5.42 4.59 -3.37
C ALA A 255 4.47 3.40 -3.19
N PRO A 256 3.59 3.12 -4.17
CA PRO A 256 2.82 1.88 -4.19
C PRO A 256 3.72 0.65 -4.18
N LEU A 257 3.32 -0.35 -3.40
CA LEU A 257 4.13 -1.52 -3.10
C LEU A 257 3.23 -2.76 -2.92
N GLN A 258 3.71 -3.91 -3.41
CA GLN A 258 3.25 -5.22 -2.95
C GLN A 258 4.21 -5.71 -1.84
N PRO A 259 3.80 -5.76 -0.55
CA PRO A 259 4.73 -5.99 0.57
C PRO A 259 5.14 -7.45 0.83
N HIS A 260 4.60 -8.42 0.09
CA HIS A 260 4.79 -9.86 0.27
C HIS A 260 4.53 -10.33 1.71
N SER A 261 3.44 -9.83 2.29
CA SER A 261 2.99 -10.10 3.66
C SER A 261 1.53 -10.60 3.72
N ILE A 262 1.13 -11.36 2.69
CA ILE A 262 -0.25 -11.82 2.52
C ILE A 262 -0.64 -12.77 3.65
N SER A 263 -1.69 -12.42 4.38
CA SER A 263 -2.18 -13.18 5.53
C SER A 263 -3.57 -13.75 5.29
N LEU A 264 -3.86 -14.91 5.89
CA LEU A 264 -5.19 -15.51 5.94
C LEU A 264 -6.22 -14.63 6.66
N VAL A 265 -5.76 -13.87 7.65
CA VAL A 265 -6.58 -12.83 8.29
C VAL A 265 -6.16 -11.51 7.68
N ALA A 266 -7.10 -10.91 6.96
CA ALA A 266 -6.92 -9.62 6.33
C ALA A 266 -7.03 -8.48 7.37
N ARG A 267 -6.73 -7.25 6.94
CA ARG A 267 -6.96 -6.04 7.74
C ARG A 267 -8.42 -5.96 8.16
N THR A 268 -8.68 -5.45 9.37
CA THR A 268 -10.05 -5.24 9.83
C THR A 268 -10.65 -4.01 9.16
N CYS A 269 -11.97 -3.86 9.18
CA CYS A 269 -12.62 -2.66 8.64
C CYS A 269 -12.06 -1.39 9.31
N GLU A 270 -11.84 -1.45 10.62
CA GLU A 270 -11.35 -0.34 11.43
C GLU A 270 -9.94 0.10 11.02
N ASP A 271 -9.07 -0.84 10.63
CA ASP A 271 -7.71 -0.53 10.21
C ASP A 271 -7.63 0.30 8.91
N CYS A 272 -8.72 0.37 8.14
CA CYS A 272 -8.85 1.22 6.96
C CYS A 272 -9.81 2.40 7.21
N HIS A 273 -11.00 2.13 7.74
CA HIS A 273 -12.09 3.10 7.84
C HIS A 273 -12.02 4.02 9.06
N THR A 274 -11.27 3.64 10.10
CA THR A 274 -11.13 4.44 11.34
C THR A 274 -9.69 4.89 11.60
N ASN A 275 -8.77 4.51 10.72
CA ASN A 275 -7.34 4.78 10.89
C ASN A 275 -6.90 5.96 9.99
N PRO A 276 -6.61 7.15 10.55
CA PRO A 276 -6.21 8.31 9.74
C PRO A 276 -4.91 8.07 8.97
N LYS A 277 -4.01 7.23 9.50
CA LYS A 277 -2.80 6.84 8.79
C LYS A 277 -3.12 6.08 7.51
N ALA A 278 -4.06 5.14 7.55
CA ALA A 278 -4.43 4.33 6.39
C ALA A 278 -4.97 5.19 5.24
N ILE A 279 -5.66 6.29 5.56
CA ILE A 279 -6.27 7.23 4.59
C ILE A 279 -5.25 8.31 4.13
N GLY A 280 -4.03 8.30 4.68
CA GLY A 280 -2.94 9.21 4.29
C GLY A 280 -2.84 10.48 5.13
N TYR A 281 -3.66 10.64 6.17
CA TYR A 281 -3.57 11.79 7.10
C TYR A 281 -2.44 11.65 8.14
N GLY A 282 -1.82 10.47 8.26
CA GLY A 282 -0.78 10.20 9.26
C GLY A 282 -1.35 9.84 10.65
N THR A 283 -0.51 9.27 11.52
CA THR A 283 -0.92 8.64 12.80
C THR A 283 -1.56 9.63 13.80
N GLY A 284 -1.31 10.94 13.68
CA GLY A 284 -1.81 11.95 14.63
C GLY A 284 -3.08 12.70 14.22
N ASN A 285 -3.52 12.59 12.97
CA ASN A 285 -4.52 13.51 12.42
C ASN A 285 -5.91 12.85 12.29
N SER A 286 -6.50 12.46 13.43
CA SER A 286 -7.90 11.96 13.50
C SER A 286 -8.93 13.06 13.14
N ARG A 287 -10.20 12.69 12.92
CA ARG A 287 -11.27 13.67 12.62
C ARG A 287 -11.39 14.72 13.71
N SER A 288 -11.32 14.27 14.96
CA SER A 288 -11.32 15.14 16.14
C SER A 288 -10.11 16.08 16.17
N ALA A 289 -8.92 15.59 15.82
CA ALA A 289 -7.74 16.45 15.69
C ALA A 289 -7.92 17.49 14.58
N GLY A 290 -8.49 17.09 13.44
CA GLY A 290 -8.80 18.00 12.33
C GLY A 290 -9.71 19.16 12.70
N LYS A 291 -10.76 18.92 13.50
CA LYS A 291 -11.64 19.99 14.00
C LYS A 291 -10.91 21.02 14.87
N ILE A 292 -9.84 20.62 15.54
CA ILE A 292 -9.09 21.46 16.48
C ILE A 292 -7.91 22.16 15.77
N LEU A 293 -7.20 21.44 14.90
CA LEU A 293 -5.92 21.84 14.33
C LEU A 293 -6.01 22.30 12.86
N GLY A 294 -7.12 22.00 12.17
CA GLY A 294 -7.24 22.18 10.73
C GLY A 294 -6.20 21.33 9.99
N ASP A 295 -5.44 21.96 9.09
CA ASP A 295 -4.31 21.34 8.39
C ASP A 295 -3.00 21.38 9.17
N SER A 296 -3.00 21.97 10.37
CA SER A 296 -1.79 22.05 11.17
C SER A 296 -1.38 20.65 11.63
N PRO A 297 -0.09 20.30 11.53
CA PRO A 297 0.42 19.04 12.08
C PRO A 297 0.16 18.94 13.59
N LEU A 298 -0.24 17.76 14.06
CA LEU A 298 -0.22 17.46 15.48
C LEU A 298 1.22 17.14 15.91
N PHE A 299 1.84 18.05 16.66
CA PHE A 299 3.07 17.76 17.39
C PHE A 299 2.74 17.42 18.83
N GLN A 300 3.04 16.18 19.23
CA GLN A 300 2.94 15.76 20.62
C GLN A 300 4.30 15.91 21.30
N ASP A 301 4.40 16.87 22.21
CA ASP A 301 5.55 16.97 23.09
C ASP A 301 5.44 15.88 24.17
N LEU A 302 6.10 14.74 23.93
CA LEU A 302 6.11 13.62 24.88
C LEU A 302 6.78 13.99 26.22
N SER A 303 7.55 15.09 26.28
CA SER A 303 8.09 15.60 27.54
C SER A 303 7.04 16.34 28.39
N LYS A 304 5.91 16.74 27.78
CA LYS A 304 4.77 17.41 28.44
C LYS A 304 3.52 16.53 28.59
N GLY A 305 3.57 15.30 28.09
CA GLY A 305 2.63 14.21 28.41
C GLY A 305 1.21 14.34 27.85
N VAL A 306 0.61 13.20 27.51
CA VAL A 306 -0.87 13.01 27.45
C VAL A 306 -1.32 11.98 28.51
N TYR A 307 -0.38 11.23 29.11
CA TYR A 307 -0.60 10.25 30.18
C TYR A 307 0.10 10.63 31.50
N GLY A 308 0.33 11.92 31.71
CA GLY A 308 1.17 12.42 32.80
C GLY A 308 2.62 12.55 32.36
N ASP A 309 3.33 13.44 33.03
CA ASP A 309 4.78 13.60 32.93
C ASP A 309 5.44 12.22 32.96
N ILE A 310 6.48 11.99 32.15
CA ILE A 310 7.41 10.89 32.45
C ILE A 310 7.95 11.19 33.85
N PRO A 311 7.57 10.43 34.91
CA PRO A 311 7.81 10.89 36.27
C PRO A 311 9.32 11.06 36.50
N GLY A 312 9.75 12.28 36.81
CA GLY A 312 11.16 12.62 37.04
C GLY A 312 11.94 13.15 35.84
N ALA A 313 11.33 13.36 34.67
CA ALA A 313 12.00 14.01 33.55
C ALA A 313 12.23 15.51 33.82
N LYS A 314 13.46 15.88 34.24
CA LYS A 314 13.85 17.29 34.52
C LYS A 314 14.24 18.08 33.27
N THR A 315 14.60 17.39 32.19
CA THR A 315 15.07 17.99 30.93
C THR A 315 14.73 17.08 29.75
N GLY A 316 14.31 17.65 28.63
CA GLY A 316 14.23 16.96 27.33
C GLY A 316 15.26 17.53 26.36
N LYS A 317 15.80 16.69 25.47
CA LYS A 317 16.57 17.13 24.30
C LYS A 317 15.93 16.55 23.05
N TRP A 318 15.79 17.37 22.03
CA TRP A 318 15.39 16.89 20.70
C TRP A 318 16.47 15.92 20.19
N GLN A 319 16.06 14.69 19.87
CA GLN A 319 16.97 13.68 19.31
C GLN A 319 17.39 14.02 17.87
N VAL A 320 16.56 14.77 17.15
CA VAL A 320 16.83 15.26 15.79
C VAL A 320 16.40 16.74 15.73
N PRO A 321 17.24 17.65 15.18
CA PRO A 321 16.83 19.03 14.92
C PRO A 321 15.60 19.10 14.03
N GLN A 322 14.76 20.11 14.23
CA GLN A 322 13.53 20.28 13.45
C GLN A 322 13.82 20.37 11.94
N ILE A 323 13.00 19.67 11.15
CA ILE A 323 12.96 19.80 9.69
C ILE A 323 12.01 20.96 9.36
N THR A 324 12.52 22.19 9.29
CA THR A 324 11.68 23.39 9.14
C THR A 324 10.85 23.40 7.87
N ASP A 325 11.39 22.81 6.81
CA ASP A 325 10.82 22.87 5.47
C ASP A 325 9.80 21.73 5.23
N PHE A 326 9.67 20.80 6.18
CA PHE A 326 8.68 19.72 6.15
C PHE A 326 8.00 19.59 7.52
N PRO A 327 7.06 20.47 7.87
CA PRO A 327 6.40 20.46 9.16
C PRO A 327 5.24 19.44 9.19
N PHE A 328 5.45 18.22 8.71
CA PHE A 328 4.43 17.18 8.67
C PHE A 328 4.97 15.86 9.21
N ALA A 329 4.08 14.98 9.64
CA ALA A 329 4.49 13.64 10.02
C ALA A 329 5.02 12.88 8.80
N LEU A 330 6.08 12.10 8.97
CA LEU A 330 6.71 11.35 7.87
C LEU A 330 5.76 10.28 7.29
N ASP A 331 4.72 9.89 8.01
CA ASP A 331 3.67 8.97 7.57
C ASP A 331 2.40 9.69 7.06
N GLN A 332 2.45 11.00 6.86
CA GLN A 332 1.35 11.78 6.29
C GLN A 332 1.60 12.05 4.81
N LEU A 333 0.66 11.65 3.96
CA LEU A 333 0.69 11.88 2.51
C LEU A 333 -0.12 13.11 2.11
N VAL A 334 -1.21 13.39 2.83
CA VAL A 334 -2.20 14.42 2.47
C VAL A 334 -2.72 15.15 3.71
N THR A 335 -3.04 16.43 3.57
CA THR A 335 -3.75 17.20 4.60
C THR A 335 -5.25 16.89 4.59
N ARG A 336 -5.98 17.32 5.63
CA ARG A 336 -7.44 17.14 5.68
C ARG A 336 -8.16 17.94 4.60
N SER A 337 -7.65 19.13 4.25
CA SER A 337 -8.13 19.90 3.09
C SER A 337 -7.85 19.24 1.73
N GLY A 338 -7.03 18.19 1.69
CA GLY A 338 -6.72 17.45 0.46
C GLY A 338 -5.47 17.88 -0.27
N LYS A 339 -4.65 18.76 0.31
CA LYS A 339 -3.33 19.09 -0.24
C LYS A 339 -2.39 17.90 -0.07
N GLN A 340 -1.88 17.36 -1.18
CA GLN A 340 -0.80 16.39 -1.16
C GLN A 340 0.49 17.06 -0.66
N ILE A 341 1.14 16.44 0.31
CA ILE A 341 2.35 17.01 0.95
C ILE A 341 3.60 16.18 0.71
N GLN A 342 3.46 14.93 0.29
CA GLN A 342 4.58 14.06 -0.09
C GLN A 342 4.45 13.65 -1.55
N ASN A 343 5.59 13.45 -2.20
CA ASN A 343 5.64 13.02 -3.57
C ASN A 343 5.21 11.55 -3.71
N MET A 344 4.79 11.18 -4.91
CA MET A 344 4.59 9.80 -5.36
C MET A 344 5.35 9.62 -6.67
N PRO A 345 5.83 8.41 -6.98
CA PRO A 345 6.81 8.22 -8.05
C PRO A 345 6.24 8.51 -9.45
N LEU A 346 4.93 8.35 -9.64
CA LEU A 346 4.27 8.47 -10.94
C LEU A 346 3.13 9.47 -10.90
N PRO A 347 2.82 10.18 -12.00
CA PRO A 347 1.73 11.15 -12.05
C PRO A 347 0.35 10.57 -11.71
N GLU A 348 0.11 9.31 -12.07
CA GLU A 348 -1.14 8.59 -11.81
C GLU A 348 -1.23 8.12 -10.35
N ASP A 349 -0.09 7.95 -9.68
CA ASP A 349 -0.04 7.61 -8.27
C ASP A 349 -0.42 8.85 -7.45
N ARG A 350 -1.45 8.70 -6.61
CA ARG A 350 -1.97 9.82 -5.82
C ARG A 350 -2.53 9.38 -4.48
N PRO A 351 -2.62 10.28 -3.49
CA PRO A 351 -3.50 10.06 -2.35
C PRO A 351 -4.93 9.81 -2.82
N LEU A 352 -5.72 9.18 -1.95
CA LEU A 352 -7.16 9.15 -2.10
C LEU A 352 -7.67 10.60 -2.19
N ASN A 353 -8.51 10.88 -3.19
CA ASN A 353 -9.12 12.19 -3.33
C ASN A 353 -10.22 12.40 -2.27
N GLU A 354 -10.76 13.61 -2.17
CA GLU A 354 -11.76 13.93 -1.14
C GLU A 354 -12.99 13.00 -1.16
N LYS A 355 -13.52 12.69 -2.35
CA LYS A 355 -14.68 11.79 -2.49
C LYS A 355 -14.36 10.37 -2.00
N GLU A 356 -13.18 9.85 -2.35
CA GLU A 356 -12.71 8.55 -1.90
C GLU A 356 -12.48 8.54 -0.38
N ARG A 357 -11.84 9.57 0.17
CA ARG A 357 -11.64 9.69 1.62
C ARG A 357 -12.97 9.80 2.38
N ASN A 358 -13.96 10.51 1.84
CA ASN A 358 -15.30 10.60 2.42
C ASN A 358 -16.08 9.27 2.41
N ILE A 359 -15.71 8.33 1.53
CA ILE A 359 -16.24 6.96 1.55
C ILE A 359 -15.53 6.15 2.63
N VAL A 360 -14.20 6.26 2.71
CA VAL A 360 -13.40 5.45 3.63
C VAL A 360 -13.59 5.91 5.08
N GLU A 361 -13.64 7.21 5.37
CA GLU A 361 -13.72 7.75 6.75
C GLU A 361 -15.12 7.65 7.38
N ARG A 362 -15.95 6.71 6.91
CA ARG A 362 -17.28 6.38 7.46
C ARG A 362 -17.14 5.36 8.58
N GLU A 363 -16.90 5.87 9.77
CA GLU A 363 -16.72 5.09 10.99
C GLU A 363 -18.08 4.63 11.58
N GLY A 364 -18.12 3.52 12.33
CA GLY A 364 -19.32 3.08 13.07
C GLY A 364 -19.57 1.57 13.06
N LEU A 365 -20.84 1.17 13.26
CA LEU A 365 -21.28 -0.23 13.24
C LEU A 365 -21.29 -0.80 11.81
N CYS A 366 -20.11 -1.03 11.22
CA CYS A 366 -19.95 -1.43 9.82
C CYS A 366 -20.89 -2.57 9.43
N MET A 367 -20.81 -3.69 10.16
CA MET A 367 -21.56 -4.91 9.85
C MET A 367 -23.05 -4.79 10.17
N GLY A 368 -23.47 -3.83 11.00
CA GLY A 368 -24.87 -3.67 11.39
C GLY A 368 -25.79 -3.41 10.19
N CYS A 369 -25.30 -2.62 9.22
CA CYS A 369 -26.04 -2.29 8.00
C CYS A 369 -25.43 -2.94 6.75
N HIS A 370 -24.10 -2.92 6.61
CA HIS A 370 -23.48 -3.28 5.32
C HIS A 370 -23.56 -4.77 4.94
N GLN A 371 -23.86 -5.66 5.89
CA GLN A 371 -24.10 -7.07 5.58
C GLN A 371 -25.33 -7.31 4.70
N TYR A 372 -26.23 -6.34 4.62
CA TYR A 372 -27.46 -6.39 3.84
C TYR A 372 -27.30 -5.75 2.45
N HIS A 373 -26.13 -5.20 2.11
CA HIS A 373 -25.97 -4.44 0.87
C HIS A 373 -26.39 -5.28 -0.36
N GLY A 374 -27.29 -4.73 -1.18
CA GLY A 374 -27.87 -5.43 -2.34
C GLY A 374 -29.06 -6.34 -2.04
N THR A 375 -29.57 -6.37 -0.80
CA THR A 375 -30.81 -7.08 -0.43
C THR A 375 -31.98 -6.12 -0.21
N PRO A 376 -33.24 -6.60 -0.19
CA PRO A 376 -34.41 -5.76 0.12
C PRO A 376 -34.32 -5.04 1.48
N GLU A 377 -33.63 -5.63 2.47
CA GLU A 377 -33.37 -4.99 3.76
C GLU A 377 -32.51 -3.74 3.61
N TRP A 378 -31.55 -3.73 2.69
CA TRP A 378 -30.75 -2.54 2.40
C TRP A 378 -31.56 -1.44 1.73
N ASP A 379 -32.51 -1.79 0.87
CA ASP A 379 -33.45 -0.81 0.30
C ASP A 379 -34.31 -0.17 1.39
N ASN A 380 -34.72 -0.96 2.40
CA ASN A 380 -35.43 -0.44 3.58
C ASN A 380 -34.55 0.49 4.42
N ILE A 381 -33.26 0.15 4.62
CA ILE A 381 -32.28 1.01 5.30
C ILE A 381 -32.14 2.34 4.53
N ILE A 382 -31.95 2.29 3.21
CA ILE A 382 -31.85 3.49 2.36
C ILE A 382 -33.14 4.32 2.43
N LYS A 383 -34.31 3.68 2.37
CA LYS A 383 -35.60 4.38 2.43
C LYS A 383 -35.79 5.10 3.77
N LYS A 384 -35.31 4.51 4.86
CA LYS A 384 -35.44 5.08 6.22
C LYS A 384 -34.43 6.20 6.47
N TYR A 385 -33.16 5.95 6.16
CA TYR A 385 -32.04 6.80 6.60
C TYR A 385 -31.39 7.61 5.47
N GLY A 386 -31.72 7.33 4.21
CA GLY A 386 -31.03 7.87 3.05
C GLY A 386 -29.67 7.20 2.79
N ARG A 387 -28.96 7.68 1.76
CA ARG A 387 -27.56 7.30 1.49
C ARG A 387 -26.63 8.35 2.07
N ALA A 388 -25.63 7.93 2.83
CA ALA A 388 -24.55 8.81 3.26
C ALA A 388 -23.57 9.04 2.11
N GLU A 389 -23.34 10.31 1.78
CA GLU A 389 -22.30 10.78 0.87
C GLU A 389 -21.06 11.26 1.64
N THR A 390 -21.25 11.82 2.84
CA THR A 390 -20.15 12.31 3.70
C THR A 390 -20.04 11.52 5.02
N PRO A 391 -18.88 11.59 5.70
CA PRO A 391 -18.72 11.02 7.05
C PRO A 391 -19.74 11.54 8.06
N GLU A 392 -20.08 12.84 8.02
CA GLU A 392 -21.04 13.46 8.94
C GLU A 392 -22.47 12.93 8.73
N GLN A 393 -22.86 12.70 7.48
CA GLN A 393 -24.15 12.08 7.17
C GLN A 393 -24.18 10.64 7.68
N HIS A 394 -23.10 9.90 7.48
CA HIS A 394 -22.98 8.52 7.98
C HIS A 394 -23.09 8.48 9.52
N GLU A 395 -22.39 9.37 10.21
CA GLU A 395 -22.40 9.47 11.67
C GLU A 395 -23.81 9.76 12.22
N LYS A 396 -24.57 10.65 11.57
CA LYS A 396 -25.97 10.92 11.94
C LYS A 396 -26.87 9.70 11.80
N ILE A 397 -26.72 8.95 10.70
CA ILE A 397 -27.49 7.70 10.47
C ILE A 397 -27.18 6.68 11.58
N ILE A 398 -25.89 6.52 11.91
CA ILE A 398 -25.46 5.61 12.98
C ILE A 398 -26.02 6.06 14.33
N GLU A 399 -25.94 7.35 14.66
CA GLU A 399 -26.48 7.92 15.89
C GLU A 399 -27.99 7.66 16.03
N GLU A 400 -28.76 7.89 14.97
CA GLU A 400 -30.21 7.64 14.95
C GLU A 400 -30.52 6.14 15.11
N ALA A 401 -29.78 5.28 14.41
CA ALA A 401 -29.93 3.83 14.53
C ALA A 401 -29.65 3.35 15.97
N PHE A 402 -28.60 3.88 16.61
CA PHE A 402 -28.29 3.59 18.01
C PHE A 402 -29.38 4.06 18.97
N LYS A 403 -29.89 5.29 18.82
CA LYS A 403 -30.99 5.81 19.65
C LYS A 403 -32.23 4.93 19.54
N SER A 404 -32.62 4.57 18.31
CA SER A 404 -33.77 3.69 18.05
C SER A 404 -33.58 2.29 18.66
N PHE A 405 -32.35 1.77 18.69
CA PHE A 405 -32.05 0.50 19.33
C PHE A 405 -32.18 0.57 20.86
N ILE A 406 -31.66 1.63 21.48
CA ILE A 406 -31.75 1.85 22.93
C ILE A 406 -33.21 2.01 23.37
N GLU A 407 -34.02 2.74 22.59
CA GLU A 407 -35.45 2.92 22.87
C GLU A 407 -36.26 1.62 22.83
N LYS A 408 -35.85 0.63 22.03
CA LYS A 408 -36.50 -0.69 21.96
C LYS A 408 -36.14 -1.63 23.11
N ILE A 409 -35.03 -1.36 23.80
CA ILE A 409 -34.55 -2.18 24.93
C ILE A 409 -35.14 -1.69 26.26
N LYS A 410 -35.58 -0.43 26.31
CA LYS A 410 -36.39 0.12 27.39
C LYS A 410 -37.85 -0.31 27.22
#